data_AF-A0A9D3Y1G4-F1
#
_entry.id   AF-A0A9D3Y1G4-F1
#
_cell.length_a   1.000
_cell.length_b   1.000
_cell.length_c   1.000
_cell.angle_alpha   90.00
_cell.angle_beta   90.00
_cell.angle_gamma   90.00
#
_symmetry.space_group_name_H-M   'P 1'
#
loop_
_entity.id
_entity.type
_entity.pdbx_description
1 polymer ?
#
loop_
_entity_poly.entity_id
_entity_poly.type
_entity_poly.pdbx_seq_one_letter_code
_entity_poly.pdbx_strand_id
1 'polypeptide(L)' 'MSKSEEYALEELFNDDEIVIRPADKGSGIVVMDSTDYIKKLKGAISDSGTYVEVTDDKTKSVQNNVKKRW' A
#
# COMPACT_ATOMS: atom_id res chain seq x y z
N MET A 1 14.17 -13.38 -23.51
CA MET A 1 12.93 -12.63 -23.67
C MET A 1 12.35 -12.95 -25.03
N SER A 2 11.35 -13.81 -25.04
CA SER A 2 10.49 -14.05 -26.20
C SER A 2 9.49 -12.90 -26.34
N LYS A 3 8.90 -12.76 -27.53
CA LYS A 3 7.86 -11.73 -27.79
C LYS A 3 6.65 -11.86 -26.85
N SER A 4 6.30 -13.08 -26.47
CA SER A 4 5.20 -13.33 -25.53
C SER A 4 5.55 -12.89 -24.10
N GLU A 5 6.80 -13.07 -23.68
CA GLU A 5 7.25 -12.59 -22.36
C GLU A 5 7.30 -11.05 -22.31
N GLU A 6 7.73 -10.41 -23.39
CA GLU A 6 7.74 -8.95 -23.51
C GLU A 6 6.33 -8.38 -23.46
N TYR A 7 5.39 -8.95 -24.23
CA TYR A 7 3.99 -8.55 -24.19
C TYR A 7 3.35 -8.75 -22.81
N ALA A 8 3.64 -9.87 -22.15
CA ALA A 8 3.14 -10.12 -20.79
C ALA A 8 3.66 -9.11 -19.76
N LEU A 9 4.91 -8.65 -19.92
CA LEU A 9 5.44 -7.58 -19.07
C LEU A 9 4.79 -6.23 -19.38
N GLU A 10 4.57 -5.89 -20.65
CA GLU A 10 3.85 -4.67 -21.02
C GLU A 10 2.42 -4.67 -20.47
N GLU A 11 1.69 -5.78 -20.58
CA GLU A 11 0.36 -5.94 -19.99
C GLU A 11 0.41 -5.74 -18.47
N LEU A 12 1.36 -6.38 -17.80
CA LEU A 12 1.55 -6.24 -16.35
C LEU A 12 1.90 -4.81 -15.91
N PHE A 13 2.70 -4.08 -16.69
CA PHE A 13 3.07 -2.69 -16.38
C PHE A 13 1.95 -1.69 -16.63
N ASN A 14 0.99 -2.02 -17.51
CA ASN A 14 -0.15 -1.18 -17.84
C ASN A 14 -1.39 -1.51 -16.99
N ASP A 15 -1.33 -2.53 -16.13
CA ASP A 15 -2.41 -2.85 -15.20
C ASP A 15 -2.36 -1.92 -13.98
N ASP A 16 -3.26 -0.93 -13.96
CA ASP A 16 -3.39 0.04 -12.88
C ASP A 16 -3.87 -0.59 -11.54
N GLU A 17 -4.38 -1.82 -11.55
CA GLU A 17 -4.74 -2.52 -10.32
C GLU A 17 -3.52 -3.13 -9.62
N ILE A 18 -2.39 -3.26 -10.31
CA ILE A 18 -1.17 -3.89 -9.78
C ILE A 18 -0.12 -2.83 -9.43
N VAL A 19 0.31 -2.81 -8.16
CA VAL A 19 1.42 -1.98 -7.69
C VAL A 19 2.69 -2.81 -7.61
N ILE A 20 3.71 -2.42 -8.37
CA ILE A 20 5.05 -3.05 -8.34
C ILE A 20 6.06 -2.05 -7.77
N ARG A 21 6.75 -2.44 -6.69
CA ARG A 21 7.76 -1.59 -6.01
C ARG A 21 8.93 -2.41 -5.46
N PRO A 22 10.12 -1.80 -5.28
CA PRO A 22 11.19 -2.42 -4.49
C PRO A 22 10.71 -2.72 -3.07
N ALA A 23 11.10 -3.87 -2.52
CA ALA A 23 10.82 -4.19 -1.13
C ALA A 23 11.61 -3.28 -0.18
N ASP A 24 10.99 -2.86 0.93
CA ASP A 24 11.65 -2.09 1.99
C ASP A 24 12.81 -2.87 2.64
N LYS A 25 12.70 -4.20 2.68
CA LYS A 25 13.68 -5.11 3.28
C LYS A 25 14.01 -6.26 2.34
N GLY A 26 15.31 -6.57 2.27
CA GLY A 26 15.83 -7.55 1.31
C GLY A 26 15.74 -7.02 -0.12
N SER A 27 16.62 -7.48 -1.01
CA SER A 27 16.67 -7.03 -2.41
C SER A 27 15.52 -7.60 -3.28
N GLY A 28 14.31 -7.67 -2.73
CA GLY A 28 13.12 -8.22 -3.39
C GLY A 28 12.27 -7.16 -4.10
N ILE A 29 11.23 -7.66 -4.77
CA ILE A 29 10.17 -6.84 -5.39
C ILE A 29 8.85 -7.20 -4.71
N VAL A 30 8.04 -6.18 -4.44
CA VAL A 30 6.66 -6.32 -3.97
C VAL A 30 5.75 -6.14 -5.17
N VAL A 31 4.85 -7.10 -5.36
CA VAL A 31 3.74 -7.03 -6.31
C VAL A 31 2.45 -7.10 -5.48
N MET A 32 1.61 -6.09 -5.60
CA MET A 32 0.41 -5.94 -4.77
C MET A 32 -0.82 -5.66 -5.63
N ASP A 33 -1.87 -6.43 -5.40
CA ASP A 33 -3.22 -6.16 -5.90
C ASP A 33 -3.86 -5.02 -5.07
N SER A 34 -4.15 -3.90 -5.74
CA SER A 34 -4.70 -2.70 -5.12
C SER A 34 -6.13 -2.91 -4.65
N THR A 35 -6.92 -3.68 -5.39
CA THR A 35 -8.32 -3.95 -5.09
C THR A 35 -8.46 -4.79 -3.82
N ASP A 36 -7.68 -5.86 -3.70
CA ASP A 36 -7.61 -6.69 -2.50
C ASP A 36 -7.02 -5.92 -1.31
N TYR A 37 -5.98 -5.12 -1.54
CA TYR A 37 -5.40 -4.27 -0.49
C TYR A 37 -6.44 -3.30 0.09
N ILE A 38 -7.17 -2.58 -0.75
CA ILE A 38 -8.21 -1.64 -0.31
C ILE A 38 -9.33 -2.37 0.45
N LYS A 39 -9.75 -3.55 -0.03
CA LYS A 39 -10.77 -4.36 0.66
C LYS A 39 -10.33 -4.76 2.07
N LYS A 40 -9.10 -5.25 2.21
CA LYS A 40 -8.52 -5.63 3.51
C LYS A 40 -8.36 -4.43 4.43
N LEU A 41 -7.86 -3.31 3.89
CA LEU A 41 -7.71 -2.07 4.63
C LEU A 41 -9.05 -1.58 5.19
N LYS A 42 -10.09 -1.52 4.36
CA LYS A 42 -11.45 -1.14 4.78
C LYS A 42 -11.98 -2.05 5.88
N GLY A 43 -11.78 -3.36 5.76
CA GLY A 43 -12.13 -4.32 6.81
C GLY A 43 -11.40 -4.03 8.12
N ALA A 44 -10.08 -3.79 8.06
CA ALA A 44 -9.26 -3.52 9.23
C ALA A 44 -9.64 -2.20 9.93
N ILE A 45 -9.83 -1.11 9.19
CA ILE A 45 -10.18 0.20 9.78
C ILE A 45 -11.62 0.28 10.29
N SER A 46 -12.49 -0.62 9.83
CA SER A 46 -13.88 -0.70 10.31
C SER A 46 -13.99 -1.34 11.70
N ASP A 47 -12.93 -1.99 12.19
CA ASP A 47 -12.89 -2.53 13.55
C ASP A 47 -12.77 -1.40 14.58
N SER A 48 -13.89 -1.07 15.22
CA SER A 48 -13.98 -0.05 16.26
C SER A 48 -13.30 -0.44 17.58
N GLY A 49 -12.91 -1.71 17.74
CA GLY A 49 -12.08 -2.16 18.86
C GLY A 49 -10.61 -1.74 18.71
N THR A 50 -10.14 -1.59 17.47
CA THR A 50 -8.74 -1.24 17.16
C THR A 50 -8.59 0.21 16.73
N TYR A 51 -9.52 0.72 15.91
CA TYR A 51 -9.45 2.07 15.33
C TYR A 51 -10.63 2.93 15.77
N VAL A 52 -10.39 4.24 15.91
CA VAL A 52 -11.41 5.23 16.25
C VAL A 52 -11.47 6.27 15.14
N GLU A 53 -12.68 6.55 14.67
CA GLU A 53 -12.92 7.61 13.68
C GLU A 53 -12.60 8.98 14.29
N VAL A 54 -11.90 9.81 13.52
CA VAL A 54 -11.51 11.16 13.93
C VAL A 54 -12.22 12.17 13.03
N THR A 55 -12.80 13.19 13.64
CA THR A 55 -13.56 14.26 12.96
C THR A 55 -12.66 15.29 12.30
N ASP A 56 -11.42 15.42 12.77
CA ASP A 56 -10.46 16.44 12.37
C ASP A 56 -9.14 15.80 11.97
N ASP A 57 -8.42 16.46 11.05
CA ASP A 57 -7.09 16.00 10.64
C ASP A 57 -6.08 16.13 11.79
N LYS A 58 -5.73 14.98 12.38
CA LYS A 58 -4.73 14.88 13.46
C LYS A 58 -3.29 14.68 12.97
N THR A 59 -3.05 14.66 11.66
CA THR A 59 -1.74 14.30 11.06
C THR A 59 -0.59 15.13 11.62
N LYS A 60 -0.73 16.47 11.65
CA LYS A 60 0.31 17.37 12.18
C LYS A 60 0.62 17.10 13.66
N SER A 61 -0.41 16.85 14.47
CA SER A 61 -0.26 16.54 15.89
C SER A 61 0.49 15.22 16.08
N VAL A 62 0.09 14.18 15.35
CA VAL A 62 0.74 12.86 15.40
C VAL A 62 2.20 12.96 14.96
N GLN A 63 2.49 13.62 13.84
CA GLN A 63 3.86 13.81 13.34
C GLN A 63 4.77 14.52 14.36
N ASN A 64 4.27 15.56 15.01
CA ASN A 64 5.02 16.29 16.05
C ASN A 64 5.30 15.41 17.28
N ASN A 65 4.36 14.54 17.66
CA ASN A 65 4.54 13.62 18.78
C ASN A 65 5.55 12.51 18.46
N VAL A 66 5.54 11.98 17.24
CA VAL A 66 6.52 10.98 16.79
C VAL A 66 7.93 11.58 16.81
N LYS A 67 8.13 12.79 16.25
CA LYS A 67 9.44 13.46 16.23
C LYS A 67 10.01 13.79 17.62
N LYS A 68 9.16 14.06 18.61
CA LYS A 68 9.59 14.31 20.00
C LYS A 68 10.09 13.06 20.72
N ARG A 69 9.71 11.88 20.21
CA ARG A 69 9.92 10.59 20.89
C ARG A 69 11.16 9.85 20.39
N TRP A 70 11.82 10.40 19.37
CA TRP A 70 13.08 9.98 18.79
C TRP A 70 14.14 11.03 19.13
#